data_AF-A0A7Y9NDR4-F1
#
_entry.id   AF-A0A7Y9NDR4-F1
#
_cell.length_a   1.000
_cell.length_b   1.000
_cell.length_c   1.000
_cell.angle_alpha   90.00
_cell.angle_beta   90.00
_cell.angle_gamma   90.00
#
_symmetry.space_group_name_H-M   'P 1'
#
loop_
_entity.id
_entity.type
_entity.pdbx_description
1 polymer ?
#
loop_
_entity_poly.entity_id
_entity_poly.type
_entity_poly.pdbx_seq_one_letter_code
_entity_poly.pdbx_strand_id
1 'polypeptide(L)'
;MRTALPLLLAVACSAAALPAHAQDCHDAQAAAEEAYVVRADDALPDRPGYTRDTAASVCRRWPARPELTLLATPVWRDGGDNDSRDGDVEVLVIDSDTLATRAWTVLPGALDSDAIFFDGMHLDTARYQLAPDTLAFGLRVQRRNGSGPNPFSEEQLQLLAVQADTLRTLGPPMVLRRFQAEWDTRCAGESTDVTRTVAVGPQGRHGLADLVLRERRVTTHSWMDGDTCRDQDTPVEGERHVLRFDGHRYAVPKVLQPL
;
A
#
# COMPACT_ATOMS: atom_id res chain seq x y z
N MET A 1 -48.43 38.92 -36.37
CA MET A 1 -47.10 39.55 -36.20
C MET A 1 -46.50 39.12 -34.87
N ARG A 2 -45.43 38.29 -34.96
CA ARG A 2 -44.29 38.08 -34.04
C ARG A 2 -44.57 38.00 -32.52
N THR A 3 -44.81 36.79 -31.98
CA THR A 3 -43.83 35.83 -31.38
C THR A 3 -43.22 36.28 -30.05
N ALA A 4 -43.73 35.72 -28.95
CA ALA A 4 -43.12 35.73 -27.63
C ALA A 4 -42.16 34.54 -27.50
N LEU A 5 -40.96 34.79 -26.98
CA LEU A 5 -39.87 33.84 -26.77
C LEU A 5 -39.90 33.37 -25.31
N PRO A 6 -39.95 32.05 -24.99
CA PRO A 6 -39.78 31.59 -23.62
C PRO A 6 -38.29 31.36 -23.33
N LEU A 7 -37.81 32.00 -22.26
CA LEU A 7 -36.47 31.85 -21.72
C LEU A 7 -36.41 30.52 -20.94
N LEU A 8 -35.72 29.51 -21.49
CA LEU A 8 -35.41 28.27 -20.79
C LEU A 8 -34.19 28.49 -19.88
N LEU A 9 -34.40 28.51 -18.57
CA LEU A 9 -33.32 28.39 -17.59
C LEU A 9 -32.83 26.94 -17.55
N ALA A 10 -31.61 26.70 -18.03
CA ALA A 10 -30.90 25.44 -17.82
C ALA A 10 -30.31 25.43 -16.40
N VAL A 11 -30.84 24.54 -15.54
CA VAL A 11 -30.25 24.23 -14.24
C VAL A 11 -29.03 23.35 -14.49
N ALA A 12 -27.84 23.93 -14.38
CA ALA A 12 -26.59 23.19 -14.35
C ALA A 12 -26.48 22.49 -12.99
N CYS A 13 -26.78 21.19 -12.96
CA CYS A 13 -26.51 20.34 -11.82
C CYS A 13 -25.00 20.08 -11.79
N SER A 14 -24.24 20.97 -11.15
CA SER A 14 -22.84 20.74 -10.83
C SER A 14 -22.76 19.61 -9.80
N ALA A 15 -22.56 18.38 -10.28
CA ALA A 15 -22.09 17.29 -9.45
C ALA A 15 -20.65 17.60 -9.02
N ALA A 16 -20.51 18.37 -7.94
CA ALA A 16 -19.25 18.45 -7.22
C ALA A 16 -18.97 17.05 -6.69
N ALA A 17 -18.03 16.34 -7.32
CA ALA A 17 -17.44 15.15 -6.73
C ALA A 17 -16.86 15.57 -5.39
N LEU A 18 -17.50 15.15 -4.30
CA LEU A 18 -16.97 15.34 -2.96
C LEU A 18 -15.59 14.65 -2.91
N PRO A 19 -14.58 15.27 -2.27
CA PRO A 19 -13.32 14.61 -2.03
C PRO A 19 -13.59 13.34 -1.22
N ALA A 20 -12.92 12.25 -1.60
CA ALA A 20 -12.96 11.00 -0.86
C ALA A 20 -12.33 11.22 0.53
N HIS A 21 -13.14 11.67 1.49
CA HIS A 21 -12.82 11.66 2.91
C HIS A 21 -12.77 10.20 3.36
N ALA A 22 -11.60 9.60 3.24
CA ALA A 22 -11.32 8.25 3.72
C ALA A 22 -9.98 8.23 4.47
N GLN A 23 -9.88 9.10 5.48
CA GLN A 23 -8.81 9.21 6.49
C GLN A 23 -9.47 9.59 7.82
N ASP A 24 -10.27 8.69 8.40
CA ASP A 24 -10.97 9.00 9.67
C ASP A 24 -10.14 8.62 10.90
N CYS A 25 -8.84 8.90 10.84
CA CYS A 25 -7.97 9.10 12.01
C CYS A 25 -7.22 10.40 11.75
N HIS A 26 -7.76 11.53 12.23
CA HIS A 26 -7.20 12.85 11.93
C HIS A 26 -5.75 13.01 12.44
N ASP A 27 -5.41 12.27 13.49
CA ASP A 27 -4.07 12.13 14.05
C ASP A 27 -3.75 10.64 14.21
N ALA A 28 -2.91 10.11 13.32
CA ALA A 28 -2.52 8.70 13.35
C ALA A 28 -1.55 8.39 14.49
N GLN A 29 -0.74 9.36 14.92
CA GLN A 29 0.20 9.18 16.02
C GLN A 29 -0.57 9.05 17.34
N ALA A 30 -1.47 9.99 17.63
CA ALA A 30 -2.28 9.95 18.84
C ALA A 30 -3.13 8.67 18.92
N ALA A 31 -3.73 8.27 17.79
CA ALA A 31 -4.48 7.02 17.70
C ALA A 31 -3.60 5.80 17.99
N ALA A 32 -2.35 5.77 17.50
CA ALA A 32 -1.41 4.71 17.79
C ALA A 32 -1.04 4.67 19.28
N GLU A 33 -0.63 5.81 19.85
CA GLU A 33 -0.26 5.93 21.25
C GLU A 33 -1.38 5.45 22.18
N GLU A 34 -2.62 5.88 21.94
CA GLU A 34 -3.76 5.46 22.74
C GLU A 34 -4.09 3.98 22.56
N ALA A 35 -4.10 3.48 21.31
CA ALA A 35 -4.31 2.06 21.03
C ALA A 35 -3.29 1.18 21.75
N TYR A 36 -2.02 1.61 21.83
CA TYR A 36 -1.00 0.89 22.57
C TYR A 36 -1.20 0.96 24.08
N VAL A 37 -1.72 2.06 24.64
CA VAL A 37 -2.00 2.16 26.08
C VAL A 37 -3.14 1.22 26.50
N VAL A 38 -4.18 1.07 25.67
CA VAL A 38 -5.40 0.32 26.02
C VAL A 38 -5.41 -1.13 25.55
N ARG A 39 -4.40 -1.56 24.78
CA ARG A 39 -4.31 -2.94 24.27
C ARG A 39 -4.26 -3.96 25.41
N ALA A 40 -4.69 -5.18 25.13
CA ALA A 40 -4.50 -6.29 26.06
C ALA A 40 -3.01 -6.60 26.26
N ASP A 41 -2.60 -7.01 27.46
CA ASP A 41 -1.19 -7.24 27.82
C ASP A 41 -0.47 -8.24 26.89
N ASP A 42 -1.20 -9.20 26.33
CA ASP A 42 -0.69 -10.21 25.41
C ASP A 42 -0.66 -9.75 23.94
N ALA A 43 -1.33 -8.65 23.62
CA ALA A 43 -1.36 -8.06 22.29
C ALA A 43 -0.14 -7.16 22.07
N LEU A 44 0.74 -7.55 21.13
CA LEU A 44 1.93 -6.78 20.76
C LEU A 44 2.74 -6.33 21.99
N PRO A 45 3.28 -7.25 22.80
CA PRO A 45 4.09 -6.89 23.95
C PRO A 45 5.30 -6.06 23.52
N ASP A 46 5.78 -5.18 24.40
CA ASP A 46 7.00 -4.44 24.13
C ASP A 46 8.17 -5.41 23.94
N ARG A 47 8.96 -5.19 22.90
CA ARG A 47 10.05 -6.10 22.51
C ARG A 47 11.38 -5.46 22.88
N PRO A 48 12.20 -6.09 23.76
CA PRO A 48 13.52 -5.58 24.07
C PRO A 48 14.39 -5.42 22.82
N GLY A 49 15.06 -4.27 22.68
CA GLY A 49 15.88 -3.97 21.51
C GLY A 49 15.09 -3.49 20.29
N TYR A 50 13.82 -3.13 20.47
CA TYR A 50 12.98 -2.53 19.45
C TYR A 50 12.23 -1.31 19.99
N THR A 51 12.09 -0.29 19.15
CA THR A 51 11.38 0.96 19.46
C THR A 51 10.25 1.19 18.45
N ARG A 52 9.03 1.43 18.95
CA ARG A 52 7.89 1.85 18.11
C ARG A 52 8.04 3.30 17.70
N ASP A 53 7.80 3.57 16.43
CA ASP A 53 7.75 4.92 15.87
C ASP A 53 6.30 5.32 15.62
N THR A 54 5.61 5.76 16.68
CA THR A 54 4.20 6.13 16.58
C THR A 54 3.97 7.32 15.66
N ALA A 55 4.96 8.22 15.51
CA ALA A 55 4.90 9.37 14.62
C ALA A 55 4.81 8.97 13.13
N ALA A 56 5.37 7.83 12.76
CA ALA A 56 5.29 7.26 11.42
C ALA A 56 4.11 6.29 11.22
N SER A 57 3.19 6.20 12.18
CA SER A 57 2.01 5.33 12.08
C SER A 57 1.04 5.78 11.01
N VAL A 58 0.32 4.82 10.44
CA VAL A 58 -0.82 5.08 9.56
C VAL A 58 -2.08 4.46 10.13
N CYS A 59 -3.17 5.20 10.02
CA CYS A 59 -4.46 4.82 10.58
C CYS A 59 -5.58 5.07 9.57
N ARG A 60 -6.58 4.18 9.57
CA ARG A 60 -7.75 4.30 8.71
C ARG A 60 -8.94 3.56 9.30
N ARG A 61 -10.05 4.26 9.55
CA ARG A 61 -11.36 3.62 9.74
C ARG A 61 -11.70 2.78 8.51
N TRP A 62 -12.04 1.52 8.68
CA TRP A 62 -12.23 0.58 7.58
C TRP A 62 -13.56 0.87 6.86
N PRO A 63 -13.56 1.36 5.60
CA PRO A 63 -14.82 1.82 4.98
C PRO A 63 -15.90 0.74 4.82
N ALA A 64 -15.50 -0.53 4.71
CA ALA A 64 -16.42 -1.66 4.59
C ALA A 64 -16.81 -2.28 5.95
N ARG A 65 -16.13 -1.90 7.04
CA ARG A 65 -16.40 -2.30 8.43
C ARG A 65 -16.18 -1.08 9.33
N PRO A 66 -17.04 -0.04 9.29
CA PRO A 66 -16.77 1.24 9.93
C PRO A 66 -16.68 1.20 11.46
N GLU A 67 -17.10 0.09 12.07
CA GLU A 67 -16.91 -0.22 13.48
C GLU A 67 -15.46 -0.62 13.82
N LEU A 68 -14.62 -0.82 12.81
CA LEU A 68 -13.21 -1.19 12.94
C LEU A 68 -12.30 -0.10 12.38
N THR A 69 -11.20 0.12 13.08
CA THR A 69 -10.08 0.96 12.66
C THR A 69 -8.85 0.08 12.42
N LEU A 70 -8.17 0.33 11.30
CA LEU A 70 -6.91 -0.29 10.94
C LEU A 70 -5.78 0.64 11.35
N LEU A 71 -4.74 0.09 11.97
CA LEU A 71 -3.54 0.81 12.37
C LEU A 71 -2.30 -0.01 11.97
N ALA A 72 -1.28 0.66 11.46
CA ALA A 72 0.04 0.07 11.24
C ALA A 72 1.12 1.01 11.77
N THR A 73 2.07 0.45 12.51
CA THR A 73 3.12 1.19 13.22
C THR A 73 4.49 0.60 12.88
N PRO A 74 5.46 1.41 12.44
CA PRO A 74 6.83 0.96 12.27
C PRO A 74 7.45 0.63 13.62
N VAL A 75 8.17 -0.48 13.68
CA VAL A 75 8.89 -0.90 14.88
C VAL A 75 10.31 -1.22 14.48
N TRP A 76 11.23 -0.38 14.91
CA TRP A 76 12.61 -0.44 14.48
C TRP A 76 13.46 -1.21 15.48
N ARG A 77 14.42 -1.99 14.99
CA ARG A 77 15.49 -2.49 15.84
C ARG A 77 16.29 -1.31 16.40
N ASP A 78 16.68 -1.38 17.66
CA ASP A 78 17.53 -0.38 18.29
C ASP A 78 18.95 -0.47 17.70
N GLY A 79 19.53 0.68 17.37
CA GLY A 79 20.78 0.76 16.61
C GLY A 79 20.56 0.73 15.08
N GLY A 80 21.66 0.81 14.34
CA GLY A 80 21.64 1.02 12.88
C GLY A 80 21.68 2.50 12.49
N ASP A 81 21.94 2.76 11.21
CA ASP A 81 21.79 4.08 10.59
C ASP A 81 20.63 4.06 9.59
N ASN A 82 20.31 5.19 8.96
CA ASN A 82 19.15 5.29 8.08
C ASN A 82 19.27 4.46 6.78
N ASP A 83 20.48 4.08 6.36
CA ASP A 83 20.73 3.35 5.11
C ASP A 83 20.79 1.83 5.33
N SER A 84 21.00 1.41 6.58
CA SER A 84 21.03 0.02 7.03
C SER A 84 20.33 -0.11 8.38
N ARG A 85 18.99 -0.12 8.35
CA ARG A 85 18.13 -0.33 9.52
C ARG A 85 17.16 -1.49 9.30
N ASP A 86 17.11 -2.37 10.29
CA ASP A 86 16.12 -3.44 10.34
C ASP A 86 14.85 -2.97 11.06
N GLY A 87 13.71 -3.44 10.58
CA GLY A 87 12.45 -3.08 11.19
C GLY A 87 11.27 -3.93 10.75
N ASP A 88 10.28 -3.96 11.62
CA ASP A 88 9.03 -4.66 11.43
C ASP A 88 7.89 -3.65 11.31
N VAL A 89 6.73 -4.14 10.89
CA VAL A 89 5.48 -3.40 11.06
C VAL A 89 4.56 -4.17 11.99
N GLU A 90 4.10 -3.51 13.03
CA GLU A 90 2.99 -3.99 13.83
C GLU A 90 1.67 -3.53 13.21
N VAL A 91 0.72 -4.44 13.05
CA VAL A 91 -0.60 -4.13 12.48
C VAL A 91 -1.67 -4.49 13.50
N LEU A 92 -2.57 -3.55 13.74
CA LEU A 92 -3.70 -3.66 14.66
C LEU A 92 -5.01 -3.46 13.91
N VAL A 93 -6.00 -4.27 14.26
CA VAL A 93 -7.41 -4.02 14.00
C VAL A 93 -8.06 -3.76 15.35
N ILE A 94 -8.59 -2.56 15.53
CA ILE A 94 -9.20 -2.12 16.79
C ILE A 94 -10.66 -1.75 16.57
N ASP A 95 -11.43 -1.83 17.63
CA ASP A 95 -12.77 -1.26 17.69
C ASP A 95 -12.70 0.27 17.57
N SER A 96 -13.49 0.88 16.70
CA SER A 96 -13.40 2.32 16.45
C SER A 96 -13.91 3.20 17.59
N ASP A 97 -14.75 2.67 18.47
CA ASP A 97 -15.37 3.45 19.54
C ASP A 97 -14.66 3.23 20.89
N THR A 98 -14.21 2.00 21.15
CA THR A 98 -13.59 1.60 22.41
C THR A 98 -12.07 1.46 22.34
N LEU A 99 -11.50 1.49 21.13
CA LEU A 99 -10.08 1.19 20.85
C LEU A 99 -9.63 -0.21 21.28
N ALA A 100 -10.57 -1.07 21.67
CA ALA A 100 -10.28 -2.43 22.07
C ALA A 100 -9.64 -3.21 20.91
N THR A 101 -8.52 -3.88 21.20
CA THR A 101 -7.83 -4.71 20.21
C THR A 101 -8.71 -5.89 19.80
N ARG A 102 -8.98 -6.03 18.50
CA ARG A 102 -9.76 -7.12 17.92
C ARG A 102 -8.89 -8.19 17.30
N ALA A 103 -7.83 -7.78 16.61
CA ALA A 103 -6.85 -8.67 16.02
C ALA A 103 -5.55 -7.91 15.78
N TRP A 104 -4.43 -8.62 15.76
CA TRP A 104 -3.12 -8.01 15.54
C TRP A 104 -2.15 -8.99 14.90
N THR A 105 -1.09 -8.47 14.29
CA THR A 105 0.03 -9.25 13.80
C THR A 105 1.31 -8.42 13.78
N VAL A 106 2.46 -9.10 13.68
CA VAL A 106 3.75 -8.48 13.38
C VAL A 106 4.16 -8.95 11.98
N LEU A 107 4.59 -8.01 11.15
CA LEU A 107 5.19 -8.25 9.85
C LEU A 107 6.71 -8.15 9.99
N PRO A 108 7.40 -9.27 10.27
CA PRO A 108 8.84 -9.25 10.51
C PRO A 108 9.60 -8.88 9.24
N GLY A 109 10.60 -8.01 9.40
CA GLY A 109 11.49 -7.56 8.32
C GLY A 109 10.80 -6.74 7.22
N ALA A 110 9.57 -6.29 7.45
CA ALA A 110 8.82 -5.50 6.47
C ALA A 110 9.48 -4.16 6.14
N LEU A 111 10.38 -3.68 7.01
CA LEU A 111 11.10 -2.41 6.87
C LEU A 111 12.62 -2.61 6.77
N ASP A 112 13.09 -3.85 6.67
CA ASP A 112 14.53 -4.13 6.54
C ASP A 112 15.10 -3.39 5.34
N SER A 113 16.28 -2.82 5.53
CA SER A 113 16.94 -1.98 4.53
C SER A 113 18.41 -2.34 4.39
N ASP A 114 18.82 -2.50 3.13
CA ASP A 114 20.20 -2.60 2.67
C ASP A 114 20.29 -1.76 1.38
N ALA A 115 20.70 -0.50 1.52
CA ALA A 115 20.75 0.53 0.46
C ALA A 115 19.40 0.93 -0.17
N ILE A 116 18.31 0.22 0.13
CA ILE A 116 16.93 0.55 -0.24
C ILE A 116 16.15 0.69 1.06
N PHE A 117 15.88 1.93 1.47
CA PHE A 117 15.30 2.27 2.77
C PHE A 117 13.80 2.57 2.66
N PHE A 118 13.13 2.46 3.81
CA PHE A 118 11.73 2.82 3.97
C PHE A 118 11.47 4.30 3.65
N ASP A 119 10.44 4.56 2.85
CA ASP A 119 10.04 5.91 2.44
C ASP A 119 8.62 6.29 2.87
N GLY A 120 7.82 5.30 3.30
CA GLY A 120 6.47 5.52 3.78
C GLY A 120 5.61 4.27 3.74
N MET A 121 4.41 4.35 4.31
CA MET A 121 3.41 3.30 4.18
C MET A 121 1.99 3.88 4.17
N HIS A 122 1.00 3.07 3.79
CA HIS A 122 -0.41 3.42 3.91
C HIS A 122 -1.31 2.19 3.89
N LEU A 123 -2.56 2.36 4.35
CA LEU A 123 -3.56 1.31 4.39
C LEU A 123 -4.43 1.34 3.12
N ASP A 124 -4.40 0.23 2.38
CA ASP A 124 -5.20 -0.01 1.20
C ASP A 124 -6.50 -0.73 1.58
N THR A 125 -7.62 -0.02 1.49
CA THR A 125 -8.96 -0.55 1.81
C THR A 125 -9.81 -0.71 0.55
N ALA A 126 -9.19 -0.95 -0.60
CA ALA A 126 -9.92 -1.41 -1.78
C ALA A 126 -10.75 -2.65 -1.44
N ARG A 127 -11.77 -2.93 -2.27
CA ARG A 127 -12.77 -3.97 -2.01
C ARG A 127 -12.20 -5.38 -2.24
N TYR A 128 -11.32 -5.84 -1.36
CA TYR A 128 -10.78 -7.20 -1.35
C TYR A 128 -11.76 -8.18 -0.67
N GLN A 129 -12.98 -8.29 -1.18
CA GLN A 129 -13.94 -9.30 -0.72
C GLN A 129 -13.57 -10.65 -1.35
N LEU A 130 -12.83 -11.49 -0.63
CA LEU A 130 -12.25 -12.72 -1.16
C LEU A 130 -13.17 -13.93 -1.02
N ALA A 131 -14.02 -13.93 0.00
CA ALA A 131 -15.11 -14.90 0.21
C ALA A 131 -16.26 -14.19 0.95
N PRO A 132 -17.48 -14.74 1.05
CA PRO A 132 -18.60 -14.07 1.73
C PRO A 132 -18.29 -13.58 3.16
N ASP A 133 -17.45 -14.31 3.89
CA ASP A 133 -17.02 -14.04 5.26
C ASP A 133 -15.58 -13.48 5.36
N THR A 134 -14.87 -13.37 4.24
CA THR A 134 -13.46 -12.96 4.22
C THR A 134 -13.30 -11.67 3.44
N LEU A 135 -13.25 -10.56 4.18
CA LEU A 135 -12.87 -9.25 3.68
C LEU A 135 -11.43 -8.94 4.11
N ALA A 136 -10.58 -8.68 3.13
CA ALA A 136 -9.18 -8.33 3.35
C ALA A 136 -8.95 -6.81 3.23
N PHE A 137 -7.80 -6.37 3.74
CA PHE A 137 -7.21 -5.06 3.47
C PHE A 137 -5.73 -5.24 3.14
N GLY A 138 -5.10 -4.18 2.65
CA GLY A 138 -3.69 -4.13 2.34
C GLY A 138 -2.93 -3.19 3.25
N LEU A 139 -1.69 -3.57 3.58
CA LEU A 139 -0.65 -2.63 3.96
C LEU A 139 0.23 -2.38 2.74
N ARG A 140 0.41 -1.12 2.35
CA ARG A 140 1.34 -0.72 1.31
C ARG A 140 2.59 -0.11 1.94
N VAL A 141 3.76 -0.63 1.58
CA VAL A 141 5.07 -0.13 2.05
C VAL A 141 5.83 0.40 0.85
N GLN A 142 6.32 1.63 0.96
CA GLN A 142 7.11 2.32 -0.05
C GLN A 142 8.57 2.32 0.38
N ARG A 143 9.47 2.04 -0.56
CA ARG A 143 10.91 2.00 -0.35
C ARG A 143 11.63 2.63 -1.52
N ARG A 144 12.82 3.20 -1.28
CA ARG A 144 13.67 3.75 -2.33
C ARG A 144 15.14 3.76 -1.94
N ASN A 145 16.01 3.99 -2.90
CA ASN A 145 17.41 4.33 -2.62
C ASN A 145 17.64 5.86 -2.72
N GLY A 146 18.86 6.29 -2.42
CA GLY A 146 19.31 7.68 -2.57
C GLY A 146 20.20 7.92 -3.79
N SER A 147 20.34 6.94 -4.70
CA SER A 147 21.28 7.03 -5.81
C SER A 147 20.77 7.95 -6.91
N GLY A 148 21.48 9.04 -7.16
CA GLY A 148 21.24 9.93 -8.30
C GLY A 148 21.41 9.26 -9.67
N PRO A 149 22.55 8.57 -9.94
CA PRO A 149 22.74 7.90 -11.23
C PRO A 149 21.89 6.62 -11.39
N ASN A 150 21.57 5.92 -10.30
CA ASN A 150 20.84 4.65 -10.34
C ASN A 150 19.60 4.66 -9.42
N PRO A 151 18.64 5.58 -9.64
CA PRO A 151 17.51 5.73 -8.76
C PRO A 151 16.61 4.49 -8.83
N PHE A 152 16.12 4.08 -7.67
CA PHE A 152 15.26 2.92 -7.51
C PHE A 152 14.17 3.21 -6.48
N SER A 153 12.94 2.77 -6.77
CA SER A 153 11.86 2.76 -5.78
C SER A 153 10.87 1.62 -6.02
N GLU A 154 10.20 1.21 -4.96
CA GLU A 154 9.15 0.20 -4.96
C GLU A 154 8.00 0.56 -4.05
N GLU A 155 6.81 0.10 -4.42
CA GLU A 155 5.65 0.01 -3.52
C GLU A 155 5.18 -1.44 -3.48
N GLN A 156 5.12 -1.99 -2.28
CA GLN A 156 4.77 -3.39 -2.00
C GLN A 156 3.41 -3.44 -1.32
N LEU A 157 2.56 -4.40 -1.66
CA LEU A 157 1.27 -4.67 -1.03
C LEU A 157 1.33 -6.00 -0.27
N GLN A 158 1.14 -5.94 1.04
CA GLN A 158 0.87 -7.09 1.89
C GLN A 158 -0.63 -7.18 2.17
N LEU A 159 -1.30 -8.24 1.74
CA LEU A 159 -2.72 -8.46 2.06
C LEU A 159 -2.87 -9.17 3.41
N LEU A 160 -3.81 -8.68 4.22
CA LEU A 160 -4.18 -9.23 5.51
C LEU A 160 -5.70 -9.41 5.62
N ALA A 161 -6.12 -10.41 6.37
CA ALA A 161 -7.53 -10.60 6.74
C ALA A 161 -7.66 -11.06 8.19
N VAL A 162 -8.74 -10.63 8.83
CA VAL A 162 -9.15 -11.15 10.13
C VAL A 162 -9.80 -12.52 9.92
N GLN A 163 -9.27 -13.54 10.56
CA GLN A 163 -9.83 -14.90 10.59
C GLN A 163 -10.05 -15.31 12.04
N ALA A 164 -11.32 -15.44 12.43
CA ALA A 164 -11.74 -15.47 13.84
C ALA A 164 -11.15 -14.26 14.58
N ASP A 165 -10.22 -14.48 15.51
CA ASP A 165 -9.58 -13.44 16.31
C ASP A 165 -8.11 -13.22 15.94
N THR A 166 -7.67 -13.77 14.80
CA THR A 166 -6.28 -13.65 14.32
C THR A 166 -6.18 -12.81 13.06
N LEU A 167 -5.22 -11.90 13.02
CA LEU A 167 -4.89 -11.16 11.80
C LEU A 167 -3.81 -11.94 11.05
N ARG A 168 -4.14 -12.41 9.85
CA ARG A 168 -3.24 -13.27 9.06
C ARG A 168 -2.83 -12.59 7.76
N THR A 169 -1.57 -12.75 7.40
CA THR A 169 -1.10 -12.45 6.05
C THR A 169 -1.65 -13.50 5.07
N LEU A 170 -2.05 -13.05 3.89
CA LEU A 170 -2.62 -13.92 2.86
C LEU A 170 -1.57 -14.45 1.87
N GLY A 171 -0.29 -14.18 2.10
CA GLY A 171 0.84 -14.56 1.26
C GLY A 171 2.02 -13.60 1.44
N PRO A 172 3.12 -13.77 0.69
CA PRO A 172 4.18 -12.79 0.62
C PRO A 172 3.68 -11.42 0.10
N PRO A 173 4.40 -10.32 0.38
CA PRO A 173 4.09 -9.04 -0.25
C PRO A 173 4.29 -9.10 -1.76
N MET A 174 3.51 -8.31 -2.50
CA MET A 174 3.58 -8.20 -3.96
C MET A 174 3.92 -6.77 -4.39
N VAL A 175 4.86 -6.61 -5.32
CA VAL A 175 5.29 -5.32 -5.86
C VAL A 175 4.22 -4.76 -6.79
N LEU A 176 3.60 -3.66 -6.38
CA LEU A 176 2.61 -2.94 -7.18
C LEU A 176 3.21 -1.80 -7.98
N ARG A 177 4.28 -1.18 -7.51
CA ARG A 177 5.03 -0.20 -8.28
C ARG A 177 6.52 -0.51 -8.20
N ARG A 178 7.22 -0.34 -9.31
CA ARG A 178 8.68 -0.34 -9.35
C ARG A 178 9.15 0.70 -10.34
N PHE A 179 10.05 1.56 -9.90
CA PHE A 179 10.81 2.45 -10.75
C PHE A 179 12.30 2.08 -10.64
N GLN A 180 12.97 2.03 -11.76
CA GLN A 180 14.41 1.82 -11.85
C GLN A 180 14.95 2.61 -13.02
N ALA A 181 16.13 3.18 -12.87
CA ALA A 181 16.76 3.90 -13.97
C ALA A 181 18.28 3.94 -13.84
N GLU A 182 18.94 4.27 -14.95
CA GLU A 182 20.36 4.53 -15.06
C GLU A 182 20.57 5.82 -15.86
N TRP A 183 21.27 6.79 -15.27
CA TRP A 183 21.46 8.15 -15.81
C TRP A 183 22.92 8.56 -15.77
N ASP A 184 23.33 9.39 -16.72
CA ASP A 184 24.65 10.03 -16.76
C ASP A 184 24.80 11.20 -15.76
N THR A 185 23.83 11.38 -14.86
CA THR A 185 23.68 12.49 -13.89
C THR A 185 23.49 13.89 -14.48
N ARG A 186 23.28 13.99 -15.80
CA ARG A 186 22.95 15.26 -16.48
C ARG A 186 21.61 15.20 -17.18
N CYS A 187 21.37 14.16 -17.98
CA CYS A 187 20.12 13.94 -18.71
C CYS A 187 20.06 12.56 -19.37
N ALA A 188 21.14 12.12 -20.00
CA ALA A 188 21.10 10.91 -20.82
C ALA A 188 20.91 9.68 -19.95
N GLY A 189 19.97 8.82 -20.29
CA GLY A 189 19.65 7.67 -19.47
C GLY A 189 18.43 6.89 -19.94
N GLU A 190 18.17 5.80 -19.23
CA GLU A 190 17.01 4.95 -19.44
C GLU A 190 16.32 4.68 -18.11
N SER A 191 15.00 4.66 -18.12
CA SER A 191 14.20 4.24 -16.97
C SER A 191 13.12 3.25 -17.35
N THR A 192 12.66 2.49 -16.36
CA THR A 192 11.50 1.62 -16.45
C THR A 192 10.57 1.93 -15.28
N ASP A 193 9.31 2.24 -15.58
CA ASP A 193 8.22 2.34 -14.62
C ASP A 193 7.26 1.16 -14.84
N VAL A 194 7.05 0.39 -13.78
CA VAL A 194 6.07 -0.68 -13.72
C VAL A 194 5.03 -0.31 -12.67
N THR A 195 3.76 -0.25 -13.07
CA THR A 195 2.62 -0.09 -12.17
C THR A 195 1.64 -1.24 -12.34
N ARG A 196 1.11 -1.77 -11.24
CA ARG A 196 0.16 -2.89 -11.23
C ARG A 196 -1.09 -2.54 -10.45
N THR A 197 -2.23 -2.96 -10.98
CA THR A 197 -3.52 -2.93 -10.27
C THR A 197 -3.89 -4.33 -9.81
N VAL A 198 -4.55 -4.44 -8.66
CA VAL A 198 -5.07 -5.70 -8.13
C VAL A 198 -6.58 -5.67 -8.21
N ALA A 199 -7.17 -6.70 -8.80
CA ALA A 199 -8.61 -6.91 -8.81
C ALA A 199 -8.96 -8.27 -8.21
N VAL A 200 -10.08 -8.34 -7.49
CA VAL A 200 -10.67 -9.61 -7.06
C VAL A 200 -11.30 -10.28 -8.28
N GLY A 201 -10.86 -11.51 -8.56
CA GLY A 201 -11.35 -12.36 -9.63
C GLY A 201 -12.49 -13.28 -9.19
N PRO A 202 -12.76 -14.33 -9.98
CA PRO A 202 -13.74 -15.35 -9.63
C PRO A 202 -13.36 -16.09 -8.35
N GLN A 203 -14.36 -16.68 -7.69
CA GLN A 203 -14.12 -17.53 -6.52
C GLN A 203 -13.23 -18.73 -6.90
N GLY A 204 -12.15 -18.93 -6.14
CA GLY A 204 -11.22 -20.03 -6.34
C GLY A 204 -11.74 -21.33 -5.73
N ARG A 205 -11.05 -22.44 -6.06
CA ARG A 205 -11.42 -23.79 -5.56
C ARG A 205 -11.09 -24.03 -4.08
N HIS A 206 -10.29 -23.14 -3.47
CA HIS A 206 -9.75 -23.31 -2.12
C HIS A 206 -10.27 -22.24 -1.15
N GLY A 207 -11.49 -21.76 -1.35
CA GLY A 207 -12.20 -20.89 -0.41
C GLY A 207 -12.14 -19.40 -0.77
N LEU A 208 -10.95 -18.88 -1.10
CA LEU A 208 -10.77 -17.47 -1.48
C LEU A 208 -10.78 -17.27 -3.00
N ALA A 209 -11.24 -16.10 -3.44
CA ALA A 209 -11.23 -15.65 -4.82
C ALA A 209 -9.80 -15.50 -5.38
N ASP A 210 -9.65 -15.68 -6.69
CA ASP A 210 -8.39 -15.39 -7.35
C ASP A 210 -8.08 -13.88 -7.27
N LEU A 211 -6.80 -13.51 -7.24
CA LEU A 211 -6.35 -12.13 -7.44
C LEU A 211 -5.83 -11.97 -8.86
N VAL A 212 -6.29 -10.94 -9.56
CA VAL A 212 -5.86 -10.62 -10.92
C VAL A 212 -5.02 -9.36 -10.89
N LEU A 213 -3.73 -9.48 -11.17
CA LEU A 213 -2.82 -8.36 -11.33
C LEU A 213 -2.73 -7.99 -12.80
N ARG A 214 -2.86 -6.69 -13.09
CA ARG A 214 -2.66 -6.14 -14.43
C ARG A 214 -1.55 -5.12 -14.40
N GLU A 215 -0.52 -5.36 -15.19
CA GLU A 215 0.64 -4.50 -15.31
C GLU A 215 0.46 -3.44 -16.41
N ARG A 216 0.97 -2.26 -16.14
CA ARG A 216 1.34 -1.25 -17.12
C ARG A 216 2.84 -1.05 -16.98
N ARG A 217 3.55 -1.09 -18.11
CA ARG A 217 4.99 -0.85 -18.17
C ARG A 217 5.29 0.26 -19.17
N VAL A 218 6.17 1.18 -18.78
CA VAL A 218 6.70 2.24 -19.65
C VAL A 218 8.21 2.21 -19.51
N THR A 219 8.91 2.24 -20.64
CA THR A 219 10.35 2.53 -20.68
C THR A 219 10.54 3.94 -21.21
N THR A 220 11.38 4.72 -20.57
CA THR A 220 11.67 6.10 -21.00
C THR A 220 13.14 6.17 -21.37
N HIS A 221 13.43 6.70 -22.56
CA HIS A 221 14.78 7.03 -22.99
C HIS A 221 14.94 8.56 -22.97
N SER A 222 15.98 9.04 -22.30
CA SER A 222 16.26 10.45 -22.08
C SER A 222 17.56 10.85 -22.77
N TRP A 223 17.60 12.03 -23.42
CA TRP A 223 18.77 12.55 -24.10
C TRP A 223 18.80 14.07 -24.16
N MET A 224 20.00 14.64 -24.33
CA MET A 224 20.18 16.07 -24.56
C MET A 224 19.88 16.43 -26.02
N ASP A 225 18.97 17.39 -26.24
CA ASP A 225 18.85 18.13 -27.50
C ASP A 225 19.24 19.60 -27.29
N GLY A 226 20.46 19.96 -27.70
CA GLY A 226 21.08 21.22 -27.32
C GLY A 226 21.24 21.30 -25.80
N ASP A 227 20.67 22.35 -25.19
CA ASP A 227 20.65 22.56 -23.74
C ASP A 227 19.36 22.04 -23.06
N THR A 228 18.48 21.36 -23.80
CA THR A 228 17.21 20.84 -23.27
C THR A 228 17.27 19.33 -23.13
N CYS A 229 16.95 18.82 -21.95
CA CYS A 229 16.73 17.39 -21.74
C CYS A 229 15.37 16.98 -22.31
N ARG A 230 15.34 15.94 -23.15
CA ARG A 230 14.11 15.39 -23.73
C ARG A 230 13.97 13.92 -23.42
N ASP A 231 12.73 13.51 -23.30
CA ASP A 231 12.32 12.14 -22.97
C ASP A 231 11.44 11.56 -24.08
N GLN A 232 11.54 10.25 -24.28
CA GLN A 232 10.63 9.48 -25.10
C GLN A 232 10.12 8.28 -24.33
N ASP A 233 8.83 8.34 -23.99
CA ASP A 233 8.11 7.22 -23.39
C ASP A 233 7.72 6.20 -24.45
N THR A 234 8.04 4.95 -24.17
CA THR A 234 7.63 3.79 -24.96
C THR A 234 6.81 2.86 -24.07
N PRO A 235 5.48 2.80 -24.26
CA PRO A 235 4.66 1.80 -23.59
C PRO A 235 5.09 0.40 -24.02
N VAL A 236 5.25 -0.49 -23.04
CA VAL A 236 5.55 -1.91 -23.26
C VAL A 236 4.32 -2.73 -22.91
N GLU A 237 4.09 -3.82 -23.63
CA GLU A 237 3.01 -4.75 -23.31
C GLU A 237 3.16 -5.24 -21.86
N GLY A 238 2.14 -4.99 -21.05
CA GLY A 238 2.12 -5.36 -19.65
C GLY A 238 1.64 -6.80 -19.46
N GLU A 239 2.18 -7.46 -18.44
CA GLU A 239 1.77 -8.82 -18.07
C GLU A 239 0.46 -8.84 -17.26
N ARG A 240 -0.24 -9.98 -17.35
CA ARG A 240 -1.38 -10.30 -16.50
C ARG A 240 -1.06 -11.52 -15.66
N HIS A 241 -1.09 -11.37 -14.34
CA HIS A 241 -0.88 -12.47 -13.40
C HIS A 241 -2.19 -12.84 -12.71
N VAL A 242 -2.41 -14.13 -12.49
CA VAL A 242 -3.52 -14.64 -11.68
C VAL A 242 -2.93 -15.38 -10.50
N LEU A 243 -3.08 -14.82 -9.31
CA LEU A 243 -2.68 -15.46 -8.07
C LEU A 243 -3.85 -16.27 -7.54
N ARG A 244 -3.60 -17.56 -7.36
CA ARG A 244 -4.59 -18.50 -6.84
C ARG A 244 -4.28 -18.77 -5.39
N PHE A 245 -5.30 -18.79 -4.56
CA PHE A 245 -5.19 -19.21 -3.18
C PHE A 245 -5.05 -20.73 -3.13
N ASP A 246 -4.04 -21.24 -2.42
CA ASP A 246 -3.74 -22.68 -2.34
C ASP A 246 -4.41 -23.38 -1.14
N GLY A 247 -5.28 -22.67 -0.42
CA GLY A 247 -5.89 -23.11 0.84
C GLY A 247 -5.18 -22.55 2.08
N HIS A 248 -3.97 -22.01 1.92
CA HIS A 248 -3.19 -21.41 3.00
C HIS A 248 -2.76 -19.98 2.67
N ARG A 249 -2.32 -19.73 1.43
CA ARG A 249 -1.81 -18.44 0.96
C ARG A 249 -1.94 -18.28 -0.56
N TYR A 250 -1.81 -17.05 -1.04
CA TYR A 250 -1.53 -16.77 -2.45
C TYR A 250 -0.05 -17.05 -2.75
N ALA A 251 0.19 -17.87 -3.77
CA ALA A 251 1.53 -18.05 -4.31
C ALA A 251 1.91 -16.83 -5.16
N VAL A 252 2.75 -15.95 -4.63
CA VAL A 252 3.28 -14.78 -5.36
C VAL A 252 4.53 -15.19 -6.14
N PRO A 253 4.54 -15.13 -7.49
CA PRO A 253 5.72 -15.44 -8.29
C PRO A 253 6.90 -14.52 -7.97
N LYS A 254 8.14 -15.01 -8.13
CA LYS A 254 9.36 -14.24 -7.83
C LYS A 254 9.42 -12.88 -8.54
N VAL A 255 8.93 -12.78 -9.77
CA VAL A 255 8.89 -11.50 -10.54
C VAL A 255 8.00 -10.43 -9.90
N LEU A 256 7.06 -10.83 -9.04
CA LEU A 256 6.17 -9.95 -8.29
C LEU A 256 6.61 -9.77 -6.84
N GLN A 257 7.68 -10.42 -6.39
CA GLN A 257 8.17 -10.26 -5.03
C GLN A 257 9.12 -9.04 -4.94
N PRO A 258 9.24 -8.44 -3.75
CA PRO A 258 10.25 -7.42 -3.47
C PRO A 258 11.67 -7.87 -3.84
N LEU A 259 12.52 -6.88 -4.11
CA LEU A 259 13.97 -7.09 -4.23
C LEU A 259 14.62 -7.35 -2.87
#